data_AF-A0A8I5KX30-F1
#
_entry.id   AF-A0A8I5KX30-F1
#
_cell.length_a   1.000
_cell.length_b   1.000
_cell.length_c   1.000
_cell.angle_alpha   90.00
_cell.angle_beta   90.00
_cell.angle_gamma   90.00
#
_symmetry.space_group_name_H-M   'P 1'
#
loop_
_entity.id
_entity.type
_entity.pdbx_description
1 polymer ?
#
loop_
_entity_poly.entity_id
_entity_poly.type
_entity_poly.pdbx_seq_one_letter_code
_entity_poly.pdbx_strand_id
1 'polypeptide(L)'
;DALAPGPFASFPNGWTGKQKSPDGVHRVRVDFKEDCDLENVWLMGGLSVLTSVPGGPPMVCLLCASKGLHELVFCQVCCDPFHPFCLEEAERPLPQHHDTWCCRRCKFCHVCGRKGRGSKHLLECERCRHAYHPACLGPSYPTRATRKRRHWICSACVRCKSCGATPGKNWDVEWSGDYSLCPRKLLPDLYTLL
;
A
#
# COMPACT_ATOMS: atom_id res chain seq x y z
N ASP A 1 -33.10 32.11 18.54
CA ASP A 1 -33.11 32.86 17.27
C ASP A 1 -32.29 32.16 16.21
N ALA A 2 -32.97 31.42 15.33
CA ALA A 2 -32.37 30.78 14.17
C ALA A 2 -32.31 31.80 13.03
N LEU A 3 -31.11 32.29 12.70
CA LEU A 3 -30.89 33.17 11.55
C LEU A 3 -31.06 32.34 10.26
N ALA A 4 -32.08 32.67 9.47
CA ALA A 4 -32.30 32.10 8.15
C ALA A 4 -31.13 32.46 7.21
N PRO A 5 -30.66 31.53 6.35
CA PRO A 5 -29.65 31.87 5.35
C PRO A 5 -30.30 32.73 4.27
N GLY A 6 -29.82 33.96 4.12
CA GLY A 6 -30.24 34.87 3.04
C GLY A 6 -29.84 34.34 1.65
N PRO A 7 -30.44 34.89 0.57
CA PRO A 7 -30.22 34.41 -0.79
C PRO A 7 -28.74 34.58 -1.20
N PHE A 8 -28.09 33.49 -1.61
CA PHE A 8 -26.76 33.53 -2.19
C PHE A 8 -26.84 34.18 -3.58
N ALA A 9 -26.29 35.38 -3.71
CA ALA A 9 -26.17 36.04 -5.02
C ALA A 9 -25.23 35.23 -5.91
N SER A 10 -25.70 34.86 -7.11
CA SER A 10 -24.87 34.24 -8.14
C SER A 10 -23.85 35.27 -8.65
N PHE A 11 -22.56 34.99 -8.49
CA PHE A 11 -21.50 35.84 -9.03
C PHE A 11 -21.24 35.48 -10.51
N PRO A 12 -21.03 36.46 -11.40
CA PRO A 12 -20.65 36.19 -12.78
C PRO A 12 -19.25 35.57 -12.84
N ASN A 13 -19.09 34.56 -13.69
CA ASN A 13 -17.83 33.86 -13.92
C ASN A 13 -16.75 34.83 -14.43
N GLY A 14 -15.54 34.79 -13.85
CA GLY A 14 -14.33 35.40 -14.43
C GLY A 14 -13.75 36.66 -13.76
N TRP A 15 -13.91 36.86 -12.46
CA TRP A 15 -13.34 38.03 -11.77
C TRP A 15 -11.88 37.80 -11.29
N THR A 16 -10.90 38.48 -11.90
CA THR A 16 -9.45 38.32 -11.64
C THR A 16 -8.90 39.12 -10.44
N GLY A 17 -9.75 39.83 -9.68
CA GLY A 17 -9.31 40.65 -8.54
C GLY A 17 -9.14 39.88 -7.23
N LYS A 18 -7.95 40.02 -6.60
CA LYS A 18 -7.65 39.67 -5.20
C LYS A 18 -8.62 40.42 -4.27
N GLN A 19 -9.67 39.77 -3.77
CA GLN A 19 -10.52 40.38 -2.74
C GLN A 19 -10.00 40.05 -1.34
N LYS A 20 -9.63 41.11 -0.61
CA LYS A 20 -9.46 41.06 0.85
C LYS A 20 -10.85 41.28 1.45
N SER A 21 -11.38 40.28 2.14
CA SER A 21 -12.66 40.41 2.85
C SER A 21 -12.57 41.56 3.86
N PRO A 22 -13.49 42.55 3.86
CA PRO A 22 -13.49 43.65 4.83
C PRO A 22 -13.62 43.16 6.28
N ASP A 23 -14.17 41.96 6.46
CA ASP A 23 -14.62 41.42 7.75
C ASP A 23 -13.54 40.55 8.42
N GLY A 24 -12.33 40.45 7.84
CA GLY A 24 -11.27 39.53 8.30
C GLY A 24 -11.52 38.04 8.02
N VAL A 25 -12.71 37.70 7.51
CA VAL A 25 -13.10 36.33 7.18
C VAL A 25 -12.40 35.85 5.90
N HIS A 26 -11.62 34.78 6.02
CA HIS A 26 -10.95 34.15 4.88
C HIS A 26 -11.97 33.37 4.06
N ARG A 27 -12.23 33.79 2.84
CA ARG A 27 -13.16 33.13 1.91
C ARG A 27 -12.37 32.34 0.88
N VAL A 28 -12.64 31.05 0.78
CA VAL A 28 -12.14 30.22 -0.33
C VAL A 28 -13.03 30.52 -1.55
N ARG A 29 -12.43 31.04 -2.62
CA ARG A 29 -13.11 31.10 -3.92
C ARG A 29 -13.05 29.72 -4.55
N VAL A 30 -14.21 29.20 -4.94
CA VAL A 30 -14.33 27.96 -5.70
C VAL A 30 -14.95 28.33 -7.04
N ASP A 31 -14.14 28.89 -7.93
CA ASP A 31 -14.56 29.25 -9.28
C ASP A 31 -14.40 28.06 -10.26
N PHE A 32 -14.18 26.86 -9.72
CA PHE A 32 -13.85 25.65 -10.47
C PHE A 32 -15.05 24.72 -10.53
N LYS A 33 -15.65 24.62 -11.71
CA LYS A 33 -16.67 23.61 -12.02
C LYS A 33 -15.97 22.51 -12.82
N GLU A 34 -15.60 21.42 -12.14
CA GLU A 34 -15.17 20.21 -12.82
C GLU A 34 -16.40 19.47 -13.37
N ASP A 35 -16.24 18.86 -14.55
CA ASP A 35 -17.23 17.95 -15.09
C ASP A 35 -17.31 16.72 -14.15
N CYS A 36 -18.41 16.64 -13.39
CA CYS A 36 -18.67 15.58 -12.41
C CYS A 36 -19.17 14.28 -13.10
N ASP A 37 -18.60 13.96 -14.26
CA ASP A 37 -18.85 12.69 -14.91
C ASP A 37 -18.32 11.57 -14.01
N LEU A 38 -19.20 10.63 -13.65
CA LEU A 38 -18.89 9.60 -12.66
C LEU A 38 -17.69 8.76 -13.10
N GLU A 39 -17.64 8.34 -14.36
CA GLU A 39 -16.56 7.49 -14.89
C GLU A 39 -15.19 8.17 -14.72
N ASN A 40 -15.12 9.46 -15.07
CA ASN A 40 -13.91 10.26 -14.92
C ASN A 40 -13.51 10.45 -13.45
N VAL A 41 -14.47 10.72 -12.58
CA VAL A 41 -14.19 10.85 -11.13
C VAL A 41 -13.61 9.56 -10.57
N TRP A 42 -14.16 8.41 -10.95
CA TRP A 42 -13.64 7.10 -10.54
C TRP A 42 -12.23 6.85 -11.09
N LEU A 43 -11.99 7.19 -12.35
CA LEU A 43 -10.67 7.06 -13.01
C LEU A 43 -9.59 7.94 -12.35
N MET A 44 -9.95 9.15 -11.95
CA MET A 44 -9.05 10.11 -11.29
C MET A 44 -8.81 9.80 -9.81
N GLY A 45 -9.51 8.80 -9.25
CA GLY A 45 -9.34 8.39 -7.86
C GLY A 45 -10.19 9.16 -6.85
N GLY A 46 -11.26 9.82 -7.32
CA GLY A 46 -12.24 10.53 -6.50
C GLY A 46 -12.18 12.04 -6.64
N LEU A 47 -13.05 12.72 -5.88
CA LEU A 47 -13.12 14.17 -5.76
C LEU A 47 -12.67 14.61 -4.37
N SER A 48 -11.86 15.66 -4.29
CA SER A 48 -11.51 16.30 -3.03
C SER A 48 -12.68 17.10 -2.47
N VAL A 49 -13.03 16.86 -1.21
CA VAL A 49 -14.08 17.60 -0.50
C VAL A 49 -13.46 18.76 0.27
N LEU A 50 -13.88 19.99 -0.05
CA LEU A 50 -13.53 21.20 0.69
C LEU A 50 -14.76 21.69 1.46
N THR A 51 -14.62 21.97 2.75
CA THR A 51 -15.71 22.48 3.60
C THR A 51 -15.27 23.69 4.40
N SER A 52 -16.16 24.68 4.52
CA SER A 52 -15.96 25.86 5.35
C SER A 52 -16.60 25.72 6.75
N VAL A 53 -17.28 24.60 7.03
CA VAL A 53 -17.92 24.34 8.32
C VAL A 53 -17.12 23.34 9.15
N PRO A 54 -17.05 23.50 10.49
CA PRO A 54 -16.41 22.53 11.37
C PRO A 54 -17.05 21.13 11.25
N GLY A 55 -16.25 20.07 11.44
CA GLY A 55 -16.73 18.68 11.37
C GLY A 55 -16.65 18.10 9.96
N GLY A 56 -15.50 18.22 9.30
CA GLY A 56 -15.23 17.65 7.97
C GLY A 56 -15.61 16.17 7.83
N PRO A 57 -15.67 15.66 6.58
CA PRO A 57 -16.17 14.32 6.31
C PRO A 57 -15.43 13.29 7.18
N PRO A 58 -16.15 12.36 7.82
CA PRO A 58 -15.53 11.37 8.68
C PRO A 58 -14.55 10.53 7.86
N MET A 59 -13.39 10.22 8.44
CA MET A 59 -12.47 9.25 7.83
C MET A 59 -13.16 7.88 7.80
N VAL A 60 -13.38 7.35 6.60
CA VAL A 60 -14.05 6.07 6.36
C VAL A 60 -13.12 5.12 5.65
N CYS A 61 -13.16 3.84 6.02
CA CYS A 61 -12.36 2.81 5.37
C CYS A 61 -12.58 2.78 3.86
N LEU A 62 -11.51 2.82 3.08
CA LEU A 62 -11.56 2.87 1.63
C LEU A 62 -12.24 1.63 1.00
N LEU A 63 -12.20 0.48 1.69
CA LEU A 63 -12.70 -0.78 1.14
C LEU A 63 -14.19 -1.01 1.40
N CYS A 64 -14.73 -0.51 2.51
CA CYS A 64 -16.13 -0.72 2.90
C CYS A 64 -16.94 0.58 3.01
N ALA A 65 -16.31 1.74 2.76
CA ALA A 65 -16.90 3.06 2.83
C ALA A 65 -17.58 3.37 4.18
N SER A 66 -17.08 2.78 5.28
CA SER A 66 -17.64 2.95 6.62
C SER A 66 -16.57 3.39 7.62
N LYS A 67 -16.95 4.25 8.56
CA LYS A 67 -16.13 4.56 9.75
C LYS A 67 -16.06 3.36 10.69
N GLY A 68 -17.19 2.69 10.88
CA GLY A 68 -17.34 1.60 11.84
C GLY A 68 -17.02 2.01 13.28
N LEU A 69 -16.81 1.00 14.13
CA LEU A 69 -16.37 1.16 15.52
C LEU A 69 -14.91 0.71 15.75
N HIS A 70 -14.33 0.00 14.77
CA HIS A 70 -12.96 -0.48 14.84
C HIS A 70 -11.99 0.61 14.40
N GLU A 71 -10.82 0.65 15.04
CA GLU A 71 -9.74 1.55 14.64
C GLU A 71 -9.30 1.30 13.21
N LEU A 72 -8.97 2.40 12.53
CA LEU A 72 -8.48 2.41 11.16
C LEU A 72 -6.96 2.44 11.17
N VAL A 73 -6.35 1.70 10.24
CA VAL A 73 -4.92 1.77 9.93
C VAL A 73 -4.74 2.63 8.69
N PHE A 74 -3.72 3.48 8.67
CA PHE A 74 -3.46 4.42 7.60
C PHE A 74 -2.25 3.99 6.78
N CYS A 75 -2.36 4.05 5.46
CA CYS A 75 -1.21 3.85 4.59
C CYS A 75 -0.26 5.05 4.68
N GLN A 76 1.02 4.81 4.94
CA GLN A 76 2.04 5.89 5.00
C GLN A 76 2.30 6.61 3.67
N VAL A 77 1.80 6.09 2.55
CA VAL A 77 2.06 6.65 1.21
C VAL A 77 0.87 7.40 0.64
N CYS A 78 -0.34 6.83 0.70
CA CYS A 78 -1.55 7.49 0.19
C CYS A 78 -2.42 8.09 1.30
N CYS A 79 -2.09 7.86 2.58
CA CYS A 79 -2.87 8.30 3.74
C CYS A 79 -4.30 7.76 3.82
N ASP A 80 -4.69 6.84 2.92
CA ASP A 80 -6.01 6.22 2.96
C ASP A 80 -6.18 5.34 4.21
N PRO A 81 -7.35 5.38 4.86
CA PRO A 81 -7.68 4.53 6.01
C PRO A 81 -8.27 3.17 5.60
N PHE A 82 -7.96 2.14 6.39
CA PHE A 82 -8.43 0.77 6.19
C PHE A 82 -8.78 0.11 7.54
N HIS A 83 -9.87 -0.65 7.59
CA HIS A 83 -10.06 -1.57 8.71
C HIS A 83 -9.13 -2.78 8.57
N PRO A 84 -8.48 -3.23 9.66
CA PRO A 84 -7.65 -4.44 9.61
C PRO A 84 -8.37 -5.68 9.09
N PHE A 85 -9.66 -5.83 9.39
CA PHE A 85 -10.45 -6.98 8.94
C PHE A 85 -10.87 -6.90 7.46
N CYS A 86 -10.98 -5.68 6.89
CA CYS A 86 -11.24 -5.48 5.47
C CYS A 86 -10.02 -5.83 4.60
N LEU A 87 -8.82 -5.83 5.20
CA LEU A 87 -7.59 -6.24 4.53
C LEU A 87 -7.51 -7.78 4.45
N GLU A 88 -6.95 -8.26 3.34
CA GLU A 88 -6.53 -9.65 3.23
C GLU A 88 -5.53 -10.01 4.33
N GLU A 89 -5.62 -11.24 4.81
CA GLU A 89 -4.84 -11.69 5.96
C GLU A 89 -3.34 -11.38 5.79
N ALA A 90 -2.76 -11.69 4.64
CA ALA A 90 -1.35 -11.45 4.32
C ALA A 90 -0.93 -9.97 4.40
N GLU A 91 -1.87 -9.04 4.27
CA GLU A 91 -1.60 -7.60 4.22
C GLU A 91 -1.86 -6.87 5.53
N ARG A 92 -2.51 -7.55 6.47
CA ARG A 92 -2.79 -6.97 7.77
C ARG A 92 -1.47 -6.56 8.43
N PRO A 93 -1.37 -5.31 8.90
CA PRO A 93 -0.20 -4.89 9.65
C PRO A 93 -0.04 -5.77 10.89
N LEU A 94 1.20 -6.08 11.25
CA LEU A 94 1.51 -6.60 12.57
C LEU A 94 1.42 -5.45 13.58
N PRO A 95 1.01 -5.69 14.84
CA PRO A 95 0.85 -4.62 15.83
C PRO A 95 2.05 -3.68 15.96
N GLN A 96 3.27 -4.21 15.84
CA GLN A 96 4.54 -3.44 15.93
C GLN A 96 4.84 -2.56 14.71
N HIS A 97 4.06 -2.69 13.63
CA HIS A 97 4.35 -2.04 12.34
C HIS A 97 3.17 -1.20 11.82
N HIS A 98 2.20 -0.84 12.68
CA HIS A 98 1.08 0.01 12.27
C HIS A 98 1.57 1.35 11.68
N ASP A 99 2.60 1.96 12.28
CA ASP A 99 3.12 3.27 11.87
C ASP A 99 3.98 3.23 10.59
N THR A 100 4.36 2.05 10.13
CA THR A 100 5.19 1.86 8.92
C THR A 100 4.44 1.12 7.82
N TRP A 101 3.14 0.89 8.02
CA TRP A 101 2.35 0.08 7.10
C TRP A 101 2.07 0.81 5.78
N CYS A 102 2.14 0.05 4.69
CA CYS A 102 1.87 0.52 3.35
C CYS A 102 0.84 -0.38 2.68
N CYS A 103 -0.21 0.20 2.08
CA CYS A 103 -1.26 -0.55 1.43
C CYS A 103 -0.78 -1.19 0.12
N ARG A 104 -1.48 -2.23 -0.33
CA ARG A 104 -1.21 -2.93 -1.59
C ARG A 104 -1.03 -2.01 -2.80
N ARG A 105 -1.85 -0.96 -2.90
CA ARG A 105 -1.87 0.00 -4.03
C ARG A 105 -0.65 0.92 -4.06
N CYS A 106 0.05 1.05 -2.94
CA CYS A 106 1.22 1.90 -2.80
C CYS A 106 2.53 1.10 -2.82
N LYS A 107 2.49 -0.20 -2.52
CA LYS A 107 3.64 -1.09 -2.72
C LYS A 107 4.02 -1.17 -4.19
N PHE A 108 5.32 -1.12 -4.45
CA PHE A 108 5.93 -1.25 -5.77
C PHE A 108 6.96 -2.36 -5.77
N CYS A 109 7.16 -2.97 -6.93
CA CYS A 109 8.20 -3.96 -7.10
C CYS A 109 9.58 -3.30 -7.02
N HIS A 110 10.43 -3.79 -6.12
CA HIS A 110 11.79 -3.30 -5.93
C HIS A 110 12.66 -3.45 -7.20
N VAL A 111 12.34 -4.41 -8.08
CA VAL A 111 13.13 -4.68 -9.30
C VAL A 111 12.73 -3.75 -10.46
N CYS A 112 11.42 -3.60 -10.73
CA CYS A 112 10.97 -2.86 -11.91
C CYS A 112 10.32 -1.50 -11.59
N GLY A 113 10.18 -1.14 -10.31
CA GLY A 113 9.57 0.11 -9.86
C GLY A 113 8.05 0.20 -10.07
N ARG A 114 7.41 -0.82 -10.66
CA ARG A 114 5.98 -0.80 -10.97
C ARG A 114 5.15 -1.38 -9.83
N LYS A 115 3.99 -0.78 -9.58
CA LYS A 115 2.95 -1.26 -8.65
C LYS A 115 2.35 -2.59 -9.16
N GLY A 116 1.88 -3.43 -8.24
CA GLY A 116 1.11 -4.62 -8.58
C GLY A 116 -0.16 -4.25 -9.35
N ARG A 117 -0.51 -5.03 -10.38
CA ARG A 117 -1.75 -4.83 -11.15
C ARG A 117 -2.70 -6.01 -10.97
N GLY A 118 -3.98 -5.71 -10.71
CA GLY A 118 -5.06 -6.69 -10.65
C GLY A 118 -4.81 -7.82 -9.65
N SER A 119 -5.00 -9.06 -10.08
CA SER A 119 -4.89 -10.29 -9.28
C SER A 119 -3.47 -10.79 -9.00
N LYS A 120 -2.43 -10.10 -9.53
CA LYS A 120 -1.03 -10.50 -9.33
C LYS A 120 -0.42 -9.69 -8.20
N HIS A 121 -0.59 -10.20 -6.98
CA HIS A 121 -0.02 -9.61 -5.77
C HIS A 121 1.52 -9.61 -5.80
N LEU A 122 2.12 -8.62 -5.14
CA LEU A 122 3.55 -8.59 -4.87
C LEU A 122 3.87 -9.50 -3.68
N LEU A 123 4.98 -10.24 -3.76
CA LEU A 123 5.54 -11.00 -2.65
C LEU A 123 6.37 -10.05 -1.77
N GLU A 124 6.13 -10.04 -0.46
CA GLU A 124 6.88 -9.21 0.49
C GLU A 124 7.93 -10.06 1.22
N CYS A 125 9.19 -9.62 1.17
CA CYS A 125 10.28 -10.28 1.88
C CYS A 125 10.17 -10.04 3.38
N GLU A 126 10.18 -11.10 4.18
CA GLU A 126 10.14 -10.99 5.64
C GLU A 126 11.35 -10.25 6.24
N ARG A 127 12.52 -10.34 5.59
CA ARG A 127 13.77 -9.73 6.08
C ARG A 127 13.91 -8.25 5.73
N CYS A 128 13.74 -7.90 4.45
CA CYS A 128 13.96 -6.53 3.98
C CYS A 128 12.68 -5.75 3.71
N ARG A 129 11.50 -6.38 3.86
CA ARG A 129 10.17 -5.78 3.60
C ARG A 129 9.95 -5.26 2.17
N HIS A 130 10.91 -5.45 1.27
CA HIS A 130 10.74 -5.13 -0.15
C HIS A 130 9.74 -6.06 -0.80
N ALA A 131 8.98 -5.49 -1.73
CA ALA A 131 7.95 -6.19 -2.48
C ALA A 131 8.45 -6.55 -3.89
N TYR A 132 8.09 -7.72 -4.40
CA TYR A 132 8.60 -8.26 -5.66
C TYR A 132 7.48 -8.88 -6.49
N HIS A 133 7.48 -8.67 -7.81
CA HIS A 133 6.66 -9.50 -8.69
C HIS A 133 7.26 -10.91 -8.75
N PRO A 134 6.43 -11.97 -8.74
CA PRO A 134 6.89 -13.34 -9.02
C PRO A 134 7.76 -13.42 -10.29
N ALA A 135 7.36 -12.74 -11.37
CA ALA A 135 8.09 -12.71 -12.63
C ALA A 135 9.42 -11.93 -12.58
N CYS A 136 9.60 -11.02 -11.62
CA CYS A 136 10.84 -10.24 -11.47
C CYS A 136 11.91 -10.97 -10.64
N LEU A 137 11.60 -12.13 -10.07
CA LEU A 137 12.51 -12.91 -9.22
C LEU A 137 13.33 -13.96 -9.99
N GLY A 138 13.05 -14.13 -11.29
CA GLY A 138 13.68 -15.14 -12.15
C GLY A 138 12.87 -16.45 -12.22
N PRO A 139 12.99 -17.20 -13.33
CA PRO A 139 12.13 -18.35 -13.63
C PRO A 139 12.30 -19.52 -12.67
N SER A 140 13.47 -19.64 -12.04
CA SER A 140 13.83 -20.75 -11.17
C SER A 140 13.61 -20.45 -9.68
N TYR A 141 13.29 -19.20 -9.29
CA TYR A 141 13.09 -18.88 -7.88
C TYR A 141 11.76 -19.43 -7.36
N PRO A 142 11.71 -20.08 -6.18
CA PRO A 142 10.46 -20.51 -5.57
C PRO A 142 9.53 -19.32 -5.31
N THR A 143 8.53 -19.15 -6.18
CA THR A 143 7.47 -18.15 -6.03
C THR A 143 6.26 -18.70 -5.28
N ARG A 144 6.25 -20.01 -5.00
CA ARG A 144 5.27 -20.65 -4.13
C ARG A 144 5.59 -20.31 -2.67
N ALA A 145 5.16 -19.14 -2.22
CA ALA A 145 4.85 -18.98 -0.81
C ALA A 145 3.81 -20.05 -0.49
N THR A 146 4.15 -21.03 0.37
CA THR A 146 3.15 -22.01 0.78
C THR A 146 1.98 -21.24 1.38
N ARG A 147 0.74 -21.49 0.91
CA ARG A 147 -0.48 -20.78 1.34
C ARG A 147 -0.65 -20.70 2.87
N LYS A 148 0.07 -21.53 3.62
CA LYS A 148 0.04 -21.63 5.08
C LYS A 148 1.19 -20.92 5.81
N ARG A 149 2.21 -20.37 5.13
CA ARG A 149 3.32 -19.67 5.82
C ARG A 149 3.64 -18.34 5.15
N ARG A 150 3.41 -17.26 5.90
CA ARG A 150 3.84 -15.88 5.63
C ARG A 150 5.36 -15.68 5.51
N HIS A 151 6.14 -16.76 5.49
CA HIS A 151 7.59 -16.73 5.55
C HIS A 151 8.13 -16.90 4.13
N TRP A 152 8.16 -15.80 3.38
CA TRP A 152 8.85 -15.73 2.10
C TRP A 152 9.98 -14.73 2.21
N ILE A 153 11.16 -15.14 1.73
CA ILE A 153 12.38 -14.32 1.76
C ILE A 153 12.75 -14.06 0.31
N CYS A 154 13.27 -12.88 -0.03
CA CYS A 154 13.73 -12.61 -1.39
C CYS A 154 15.12 -13.20 -1.63
N SER A 155 15.44 -13.46 -2.90
CA SER A 155 16.74 -13.99 -3.33
C SER A 155 17.94 -13.21 -2.78
N ALA A 156 17.84 -11.88 -2.71
CA ALA A 156 18.88 -11.00 -2.17
C ALA A 156 19.12 -11.19 -0.66
N CYS A 157 18.11 -11.65 0.08
CA CYS A 157 18.19 -11.86 1.52
C CYS A 157 18.49 -13.31 1.91
N VAL A 158 18.38 -14.27 0.99
CA VAL A 158 18.77 -15.66 1.25
C VAL A 158 20.29 -15.74 1.33
N ARG A 159 20.79 -16.24 2.46
CA ARG A 159 22.22 -16.42 2.74
C ARG A 159 22.40 -17.57 3.71
N CYS A 160 23.36 -18.44 3.42
CA CYS A 160 23.71 -19.54 4.31
C CYS A 160 24.30 -19.00 5.61
N LYS A 161 23.71 -19.34 6.75
CA LYS A 161 24.23 -18.95 8.07
C LYS A 161 25.62 -19.54 8.38
N SER A 162 25.92 -20.72 7.83
CA SER A 162 27.17 -21.44 8.11
C SER A 162 28.36 -20.97 7.27
N CYS A 163 28.14 -20.64 5.98
CA CYS A 163 29.24 -20.31 5.07
C CYS A 163 29.07 -18.98 4.30
N GLY A 164 27.98 -18.24 4.54
CA GLY A 164 27.73 -16.97 3.87
C GLY A 164 27.36 -17.07 2.38
N ALA A 165 27.30 -18.28 1.82
CA ALA A 165 26.93 -18.49 0.42
C ALA A 165 25.56 -17.87 0.13
N THR A 166 25.44 -17.18 -1.00
CA THR A 166 24.17 -16.73 -1.57
C THR A 166 23.74 -17.69 -2.68
N PRO A 167 22.44 -17.79 -2.96
CA PRO A 167 21.94 -18.52 -4.11
C PRO A 167 22.51 -17.93 -5.40
N GLY A 168 23.00 -18.79 -6.28
CA GLY A 168 23.45 -18.39 -7.62
C GLY A 168 22.27 -18.15 -8.58
N LYS A 169 22.55 -18.13 -9.88
CA LYS A 169 21.49 -18.07 -10.92
C LYS A 169 20.66 -19.36 -11.00
N ASN A 170 21.25 -20.51 -10.61
CA ASN A 170 20.57 -21.80 -10.63
C ASN A 170 19.98 -22.09 -9.26
N TRP A 171 18.66 -22.15 -9.20
CA TRP A 171 17.87 -22.42 -7.99
C TRP A 171 17.43 -23.89 -7.86
N ASP A 172 17.88 -24.74 -8.78
CA ASP A 172 17.52 -26.16 -8.86
C ASP A 172 18.11 -27.01 -7.72
N VAL A 173 18.85 -26.40 -6.81
CA VAL A 173 19.47 -27.07 -5.66
C VAL A 173 18.68 -26.73 -4.39
N GLU A 174 18.14 -27.74 -3.72
CA GLU A 174 17.24 -27.55 -2.57
C GLU A 174 17.96 -26.90 -1.38
N TRP A 175 17.60 -25.65 -1.10
CA TRP A 175 17.90 -24.98 0.15
C TRP A 175 17.00 -25.51 1.27
N SER A 176 17.39 -25.30 2.53
CA SER A 176 16.55 -25.69 3.66
C SER A 176 15.18 -25.01 3.58
N GLY A 177 14.14 -25.62 4.15
CA GLY A 177 12.76 -25.10 4.07
C GLY A 177 12.56 -23.69 4.65
N ASP A 178 13.51 -23.20 5.45
CA ASP A 178 13.58 -21.84 6.01
C ASP A 178 14.59 -20.92 5.29
N TYR A 179 15.17 -21.39 4.17
CA TYR A 179 16.15 -20.68 3.34
C TYR A 179 17.37 -20.14 4.12
N SER A 180 17.80 -20.87 5.15
CA SER A 180 18.91 -20.47 6.03
C SER A 180 20.19 -21.29 5.85
N LEU A 181 20.12 -22.46 5.22
CA LEU A 181 21.25 -23.34 4.93
C LEU A 181 21.30 -23.73 3.46
N CYS A 182 22.52 -23.71 2.90
CA CYS A 182 22.75 -24.14 1.53
C CYS A 182 22.84 -25.68 1.42
N PRO A 183 22.54 -26.25 0.24
CA PRO A 183 22.54 -27.70 0.02
C PRO A 183 23.84 -28.41 0.45
N ARG A 184 24.99 -27.77 0.28
CA ARG A 184 26.31 -28.32 0.70
C ARG A 184 26.42 -28.57 2.20
N LYS A 185 25.59 -27.92 3.01
CA LYS A 185 25.52 -28.10 4.46
C LYS A 185 24.36 -28.98 4.90
N LEU A 186 23.43 -29.30 3.99
CA LEU A 186 22.34 -30.24 4.20
C LEU A 186 22.73 -31.68 3.85
N LEU A 187 23.80 -31.87 3.08
CA LEU A 187 24.38 -33.18 2.74
C LEU A 187 25.76 -33.42 3.39
N PRO A 188 25.96 -33.40 4.72
CA PRO A 188 27.21 -33.88 5.31
C PRO A 188 27.40 -35.41 5.17
N ASP A 189 26.34 -36.20 4.99
CA ASP A 189 26.38 -37.64 5.33
C ASP A 189 26.43 -38.64 4.17
N LEU A 190 26.50 -38.22 2.90
CA LEU A 190 26.59 -39.19 1.79
C LEU A 190 28.02 -39.43 1.26
N TYR A 191 29.03 -38.75 1.81
CA TYR A 191 30.44 -38.95 1.41
C TYR A 191 31.31 -39.55 2.52
N THR A 192 30.73 -39.85 3.70
CA THR A 192 31.44 -40.49 4.83
C THR A 192 31.28 -42.01 4.86
N LEU A 193 30.67 -42.61 3.82
CA LEU A 193 30.46 -44.06 3.65
C LEU A 193 31.02 -44.60 2.32
N LEU A 194 32.07 -43.96 1.78
CA LEU A 194 32.96 -44.55 0.77
C LEU A 194 34.41 -44.51 1.28
#